data_AF-A0A660Z8H6-F1
#
_entry.id   AF-A0A660Z8H6-F1
#
_cell.length_a   1.000
_cell.length_b   1.000
_cell.length_c   1.000
_cell.angle_alpha   90.00
_cell.angle_beta   90.00
_cell.angle_gamma   90.00
#
_symmetry.space_group_name_H-M   'P 1'
#
loop_
_entity.id
_entity.type
_entity.pdbx_description
1 polymer ?
#
loop_
_entity_poly.entity_id
_entity_poly.type
_entity_poly.pdbx_seq_one_letter_code
_entity_poly.pdbx_strand_id
1 'polypeptide(L)'
;MIDKPKLFYALILLWIVFGVVFIYLGYGSLGIALYLISPEFTNLFGSEGGGFVQSLLFFATTMSTTTMLVFGSIFILFSYETYRCKTWVWNAGVVISTIFLVVFSFMLGSLMVTSLIFMNRVIIEALITIIIAFLVDLGIIFLITRPNIKECFIK
;
A
#
# COMPACT_ATOMS: atom_id res chain seq x y z
N MET A 1 33.71 -2.58 -7.72
CA MET A 1 32.25 -2.54 -7.49
C MET A 1 31.88 -3.87 -6.84
N ILE A 2 31.17 -3.87 -5.71
CA ILE A 2 30.68 -5.12 -5.12
C ILE A 2 29.62 -5.65 -6.08
N ASP A 3 29.81 -6.86 -6.62
CA ASP A 3 28.81 -7.50 -7.48
C ASP A 3 27.56 -7.75 -6.66
N LYS A 4 26.51 -6.96 -6.94
CA LYS A 4 25.22 -7.10 -6.28
C LYS A 4 24.49 -8.30 -6.87
N PRO A 5 23.97 -9.23 -6.05
CA PRO A 5 23.28 -10.40 -6.57
C PRO A 5 21.99 -9.98 -7.30
N LYS A 6 21.57 -10.72 -8.33
CA LYS A 6 20.34 -10.43 -9.09
C LYS A 6 19.10 -10.27 -8.19
N LEU A 7 19.03 -11.04 -7.11
CA LEU A 7 17.97 -10.99 -6.10
C LEU A 7 17.90 -9.65 -5.35
N PHE A 8 19.02 -8.93 -5.24
CA PHE A 8 19.05 -7.59 -4.63
C PHE A 8 18.35 -6.55 -5.51
N TYR A 9 18.57 -6.62 -6.82
CA TYR A 9 17.84 -5.76 -7.77
C TYR A 9 16.35 -6.09 -7.81
N ALA A 10 15.97 -7.36 -7.66
CA ALA A 10 14.57 -7.76 -7.50
C ALA A 10 13.95 -7.13 -6.25
N LEU A 11 14.65 -7.09 -5.12
CA LEU A 11 14.17 -6.43 -3.90
C LEU A 11 13.93 -4.92 -4.10
N ILE A 12 14.85 -4.22 -4.75
CA ILE A 12 14.70 -2.80 -5.08
C ILE A 12 13.46 -2.60 -5.97
N LEU A 13 13.30 -3.45 -6.98
CA LEU A 13 12.18 -3.38 -7.90
C LEU A 13 10.84 -3.62 -7.19
N LEU A 14 10.78 -4.56 -6.24
CA LEU A 14 9.57 -4.78 -5.43
C LEU A 14 9.22 -3.55 -4.59
N TRP A 15 10.21 -2.89 -3.95
CA TRP A 15 9.96 -1.64 -3.23
C TRP A 15 9.41 -0.53 -4.13
N ILE A 16 9.94 -0.41 -5.35
CA ILE A 16 9.45 0.57 -6.33
C ILE A 16 8.01 0.24 -6.75
N VAL A 17 7.72 -1.03 -7.06
CA VAL A 17 6.37 -1.48 -7.42
C VAL A 17 5.40 -1.16 -6.28
N PHE A 18 5.80 -1.42 -5.02
CA PHE A 18 5.01 -1.06 -3.85
C PHE A 18 4.75 0.44 -3.75
N GLY A 19 5.80 1.25 -3.93
CA GLY A 19 5.68 2.71 -3.96
C GLY A 19 4.68 3.20 -5.01
N VAL A 20 4.78 2.70 -6.24
CA VAL A 20 3.89 3.07 -7.35
C VAL A 20 2.45 2.64 -7.08
N VAL A 21 2.23 1.42 -6.58
CA VAL A 21 0.88 0.92 -6.24
C VAL A 21 0.24 1.81 -5.16
N PHE A 22 0.98 2.16 -4.11
CA PHE A 22 0.48 3.02 -3.04
C PHE A 22 0.20 4.44 -3.51
N ILE A 23 1.04 5.01 -4.38
CA ILE A 23 0.77 6.32 -4.99
C ILE A 23 -0.48 6.29 -5.86
N TYR A 24 -0.63 5.25 -6.69
CA TYR A 24 -1.81 5.07 -7.54
C TYR A 24 -3.09 4.95 -6.72
N LEU A 25 -3.08 4.13 -5.67
CA LEU A 25 -4.21 4.00 -4.73
C LEU A 25 -4.50 5.31 -3.99
N GLY A 26 -3.45 6.03 -3.56
CA GLY A 26 -3.57 7.33 -2.94
C GLY A 26 -4.24 8.35 -3.86
N TYR A 27 -3.86 8.39 -5.15
CA TYR A 27 -4.49 9.25 -6.14
C TYR A 27 -5.96 8.88 -6.39
N GLY A 28 -6.27 7.59 -6.46
CA GLY A 28 -7.66 7.12 -6.56
C GLY A 28 -8.50 7.55 -5.35
N SER A 29 -7.95 7.40 -4.14
CA SER A 29 -8.60 7.84 -2.91
C SER A 29 -8.79 9.36 -2.85
N LEU A 30 -7.83 10.14 -3.37
CA LEU A 30 -7.95 11.60 -3.48
C LEU A 30 -9.10 11.99 -4.42
N GLY A 31 -9.25 11.31 -5.56
CA GLY A 31 -10.35 11.54 -6.48
C GLY A 31 -11.71 11.34 -5.82
N ILE A 32 -11.84 10.31 -4.99
CA ILE A 32 -13.07 10.04 -4.21
C ILE A 32 -13.27 11.14 -3.16
N ALA A 33 -12.23 11.54 -2.42
CA ALA A 33 -12.32 12.59 -1.41
C ALA A 33 -12.79 13.94 -2.01
N LEU A 34 -12.28 14.29 -3.20
CA LEU A 34 -12.69 15.50 -3.92
C LEU A 34 -14.13 15.38 -4.45
N TYR A 35 -14.53 14.20 -4.93
CA TYR A 35 -15.90 13.95 -5.36
C TYR A 35 -16.90 14.10 -4.20
N LEU A 36 -16.53 13.68 -2.98
CA LEU A 36 -17.38 13.81 -1.78
C LEU A 36 -17.65 15.28 -1.37
N ILE A 37 -16.79 16.21 -1.76
CA ILE A 37 -16.97 17.66 -1.54
C ILE A 37 -17.73 18.33 -2.70
N SER A 38 -17.85 17.65 -3.84
CA SER A 38 -18.49 18.23 -5.02
C SER A 38 -19.95 18.58 -4.77
N PRO A 39 -20.47 19.64 -5.45
CA PRO A 39 -21.87 20.03 -5.34
C PRO A 39 -22.82 18.91 -5.82
N GLU A 40 -22.39 18.08 -6.76
CA GLU A 40 -23.17 16.93 -7.25
C GLU A 40 -23.45 15.90 -6.14
N PHE A 41 -22.44 15.56 -5.33
CA PHE A 41 -22.60 14.61 -4.23
C PHE A 41 -23.40 15.20 -3.07
N THR A 42 -23.20 16.48 -2.79
CA THR A 42 -23.89 17.21 -1.72
C THR A 42 -25.39 17.33 -1.99
N ASN A 43 -25.77 17.50 -3.27
CA ASN A 43 -27.17 17.51 -3.69
C ASN A 43 -27.84 16.11 -3.63
N LEU A 44 -27.05 15.04 -3.70
CA LEU A 44 -27.51 13.65 -3.69
C LEU A 44 -27.90 13.15 -2.29
N PHE A 45 -27.24 13.67 -1.24
CA PHE A 45 -27.47 13.24 0.15
C PHE A 45 -28.39 14.14 0.97
N GLY A 46 -28.84 15.28 0.43
CA GLY A 46 -29.89 16.13 1.01
C GLY A 46 -29.54 16.78 2.36
N SER A 47 -30.01 18.01 2.55
CA SER A 47 -29.69 18.87 3.71
C SER A 47 -30.19 18.38 5.07
N GLU A 48 -30.87 17.23 5.18
CA GLU A 48 -31.63 16.87 6.39
C GLU A 48 -31.15 15.62 7.15
N GLY A 49 -30.07 14.93 6.71
CA GLY A 49 -29.57 13.78 7.49
C GLY A 49 -28.22 13.18 7.10
N GLY A 50 -27.64 13.57 5.96
CA GLY A 50 -26.41 12.96 5.43
C GLY A 50 -25.09 13.50 6.01
N GLY A 51 -25.10 14.61 6.77
CA GLY A 51 -23.89 15.36 7.11
C GLY A 51 -22.83 14.55 7.88
N PHE A 52 -23.26 13.68 8.81
CA PHE A 52 -22.33 12.85 9.57
C PHE A 52 -21.68 11.76 8.71
N VAL A 53 -22.48 11.05 7.90
CA VAL A 53 -21.97 9.97 7.02
C VAL A 53 -21.04 10.55 5.96
N GLN A 54 -21.40 11.68 5.35
CA GLN A 54 -20.54 12.37 4.39
C GLN A 54 -19.22 12.83 5.04
N SER A 55 -19.27 13.42 6.24
CA SER A 55 -18.07 13.85 6.97
C SER A 55 -17.18 12.67 7.34
N LEU A 56 -17.77 11.53 7.74
CA LEU A 56 -17.04 10.32 8.08
C LEU A 56 -16.38 9.68 6.84
N LEU A 57 -17.09 9.62 5.71
CA LEU A 57 -16.53 9.15 4.45
C LEU A 57 -15.41 10.07 3.96
N PHE A 58 -15.58 11.38 4.06
CA PHE A 58 -14.55 12.35 3.70
C PHE A 58 -13.31 12.21 4.59
N PHE A 59 -13.51 12.07 5.91
CA PHE A 59 -12.42 11.84 6.84
C PHE A 59 -11.68 10.53 6.53
N ALA A 60 -12.41 9.43 6.34
CA ALA A 60 -11.83 8.12 6.04
C ALA A 60 -11.04 8.12 4.71
N THR A 61 -11.60 8.72 3.65
CA THR A 61 -10.93 8.82 2.34
C THR A 61 -9.74 9.77 2.39
N THR A 62 -9.79 10.86 3.14
CA THR A 62 -8.64 11.78 3.32
C THR A 62 -7.51 11.12 4.12
N MET A 63 -7.84 10.40 5.20
CA MET A 63 -6.88 9.62 5.98
C MET A 63 -6.27 8.50 5.15
N SER A 64 -7.07 7.80 4.33
CA SER A 64 -6.56 6.79 3.40
C SER A 64 -5.61 7.41 2.38
N THR A 65 -6.00 8.52 1.76
CA THR A 65 -5.20 9.25 0.77
C THR A 65 -3.83 9.64 1.32
N THR A 66 -3.81 10.32 2.46
CA THR A 66 -2.56 10.77 3.09
C THR A 66 -1.68 9.58 3.47
N THR A 67 -2.27 8.56 4.08
CA THR A 67 -1.55 7.33 4.45
C THR A 67 -0.91 6.65 3.23
N MET A 68 -1.69 6.47 2.16
CA MET A 68 -1.22 5.81 0.93
C MET A 68 -0.10 6.60 0.24
N LEU A 69 -0.24 7.92 0.12
CA LEU A 69 0.79 8.77 -0.49
C LEU A 69 2.08 8.83 0.35
N VAL A 70 1.96 8.90 1.68
CA VAL A 70 3.12 8.89 2.59
C VAL A 70 3.86 7.56 2.48
N PHE A 71 3.16 6.43 2.58
CA PHE A 71 3.80 5.12 2.44
C PHE A 71 4.37 4.90 1.03
N GLY A 72 3.69 5.34 -0.01
CA GLY A 72 4.20 5.29 -1.38
C GLY A 72 5.55 6.02 -1.52
N SER A 73 5.65 7.21 -0.93
CA SER A 73 6.89 7.99 -0.89
C SER A 73 7.98 7.32 -0.06
N ILE A 74 7.62 6.74 1.10
CA ILE A 74 8.53 5.98 1.95
C ILE A 74 9.09 4.78 1.21
N PHE A 75 8.27 4.02 0.47
CA PHE A 75 8.75 2.85 -0.28
C PHE A 75 9.72 3.21 -1.40
N ILE A 76 9.51 4.35 -2.06
CA ILE A 76 10.49 4.88 -3.02
C ILE A 76 11.80 5.23 -2.31
N LEU A 77 11.76 5.89 -1.15
CA LEU A 77 12.94 6.18 -0.35
C LEU A 77 13.64 4.89 0.11
N PHE A 78 12.87 3.88 0.52
CA PHE A 78 13.38 2.56 0.87
C PHE A 78 14.08 1.90 -0.31
N SER A 79 13.54 2.00 -1.52
CA SER A 79 14.19 1.44 -2.71
C SER A 79 15.57 2.06 -2.96
N TYR A 80 15.68 3.37 -2.75
CA TYR A 80 16.93 4.11 -2.91
C TYR A 80 17.95 3.78 -1.81
N GLU A 81 17.51 3.75 -0.55
CA GLU A 81 18.38 3.44 0.57
C GLU A 81 18.74 1.94 0.63
N THR A 82 17.86 1.07 0.10
CA THR A 82 18.16 -0.33 -0.23
C THR A 82 19.31 -0.37 -1.23
N TYR A 83 19.25 0.39 -2.33
CA TYR A 83 20.35 0.46 -3.29
C TYR A 83 21.67 0.94 -2.68
N ARG A 84 21.61 1.85 -1.70
CA ARG A 84 22.77 2.33 -0.92
C ARG A 84 23.22 1.39 0.19
N CYS A 85 22.58 0.23 0.36
CA CYS A 85 22.96 -0.79 1.33
C CYS A 85 22.93 -0.30 2.79
N LYS A 86 22.06 0.65 3.14
CA LYS A 86 22.00 1.16 4.52
C LYS A 86 21.41 0.14 5.47
N THR A 87 22.13 -0.18 6.55
CA THR A 87 21.74 -1.21 7.53
C THR A 87 20.38 -0.97 8.19
N TRP A 88 20.01 0.29 8.45
CA TRP A 88 18.73 0.63 9.06
C TRP A 88 17.53 0.24 8.18
N VAL A 89 17.70 0.24 6.85
CA VAL A 89 16.64 -0.11 5.89
C VAL A 89 16.28 -1.59 5.98
N TRP A 90 17.27 -2.44 6.27
CA TRP A 90 17.02 -3.86 6.49
C TRP A 90 16.12 -4.08 7.71
N ASN A 91 16.50 -3.51 8.86
CA ASN A 91 15.71 -3.60 10.09
C ASN A 91 14.30 -3.01 9.91
N ALA A 92 14.22 -1.79 9.38
CA ALA A 92 12.94 -1.12 9.16
C ALA A 92 12.09 -1.87 8.12
N GLY A 93 12.69 -2.42 7.08
CA GLY A 93 12.01 -3.20 6.05
C GLY A 93 11.38 -4.47 6.61
N VAL A 94 12.09 -5.22 7.47
CA VAL A 94 11.52 -6.40 8.16
C VAL A 94 10.30 -6.00 9.00
N VAL A 95 10.43 -4.94 9.81
CA VAL A 95 9.35 -4.50 10.71
C VAL A 95 8.14 -4.03 9.91
N ILE A 96 8.36 -3.14 8.94
CA ILE A 96 7.30 -2.56 8.11
C ILE A 96 6.57 -3.66 7.34
N SER A 97 7.28 -4.53 6.62
CA SER A 97 6.63 -5.62 5.89
C SER A 97 5.90 -6.60 6.81
N THR A 98 6.37 -6.84 8.04
CA THR A 98 5.61 -7.67 8.98
C THR A 98 4.28 -7.03 9.37
N ILE A 99 4.26 -5.71 9.60
CA ILE A 99 3.04 -4.95 9.88
C ILE A 99 2.09 -5.00 8.68
N PHE A 100 2.60 -4.77 7.48
CA PHE A 100 1.81 -4.80 6.25
C PHE A 100 1.21 -6.18 5.96
N LEU A 101 1.94 -7.26 6.23
CA LEU A 101 1.41 -8.62 6.10
C LEU A 101 0.17 -8.83 6.98
N VAL A 102 0.20 -8.37 8.23
CA VAL A 102 -0.96 -8.42 9.14
C VAL A 102 -2.12 -7.58 8.59
N VAL A 103 -1.85 -6.34 8.19
CA VAL A 103 -2.87 -5.43 7.65
C VAL A 103 -3.53 -6.02 6.40
N PHE A 104 -2.74 -6.46 5.42
CA PHE A 104 -3.27 -7.05 4.19
C PHE A 104 -4.01 -8.37 4.43
N SER A 105 -3.59 -9.17 5.42
CA SER A 105 -4.33 -10.39 5.78
C SER A 105 -5.73 -10.07 6.29
N PHE A 106 -5.87 -9.05 7.14
CA PHE A 106 -7.19 -8.58 7.59
C PHE A 106 -8.01 -8.00 6.43
N MET A 107 -7.39 -7.19 5.56
CA MET A 107 -8.08 -6.63 4.40
C MET A 107 -8.53 -7.71 3.41
N LEU A 108 -7.70 -8.72 3.16
CA LEU A 108 -8.03 -9.89 2.33
C LEU A 108 -9.24 -10.63 2.91
N GLY A 109 -9.20 -10.98 4.19
CA GLY A 109 -10.31 -11.66 4.84
C GLY A 109 -11.62 -10.88 4.72
N SER A 110 -11.58 -9.57 4.98
CA SER A 110 -12.73 -8.68 4.86
C SER A 110 -13.26 -8.60 3.42
N LEU A 111 -12.39 -8.39 2.42
CA LEU A 111 -12.80 -8.29 1.01
C LEU A 111 -13.26 -9.63 0.44
N MET A 112 -12.70 -10.76 0.86
CA MET A 112 -13.17 -12.08 0.43
C MET A 112 -14.62 -12.30 0.89
N VAL A 113 -14.92 -12.05 2.17
CA VAL A 113 -16.30 -12.13 2.69
C VAL A 113 -17.22 -11.17 1.94
N THR A 114 -16.77 -9.94 1.73
CA THR A 114 -17.58 -8.91 1.04
C THR A 114 -17.82 -9.28 -0.42
N SER A 115 -16.84 -9.86 -1.12
CA SER A 115 -16.96 -10.27 -2.54
C SER A 115 -17.92 -11.45 -2.75
N LEU A 116 -18.02 -12.34 -1.77
CA LEU A 116 -18.97 -13.46 -1.80
C LEU A 116 -20.42 -12.97 -1.64
N ILE A 117 -20.64 -11.91 -0.86
CA ILE A 117 -21.97 -11.35 -0.61
C ILE A 117 -22.37 -10.38 -1.72
N PHE A 118 -21.43 -9.53 -2.16
CA PHE A 118 -21.64 -8.48 -3.14
C PHE A 118 -20.67 -8.67 -4.32
N MET A 119 -21.11 -9.40 -5.34
CA MET A 119 -20.38 -9.55 -6.61
C MET A 119 -20.44 -8.26 -7.44
N ASN A 120 -19.72 -7.23 -6.98
CA ASN A 120 -19.55 -5.99 -7.72
C ASN A 120 -18.13 -5.92 -8.31
N ARG A 121 -18.02 -5.40 -9.53
CA ARG A 121 -16.74 -5.20 -10.23
C ARG A 121 -15.71 -4.45 -9.40
N VAL A 122 -16.13 -3.40 -8.70
CA VAL A 122 -15.24 -2.58 -7.85
C VAL A 122 -14.63 -3.40 -6.71
N ILE A 123 -15.42 -4.30 -6.11
CA ILE A 123 -14.96 -5.16 -5.01
C ILE A 123 -13.95 -6.20 -5.53
N ILE A 124 -14.18 -6.74 -6.73
CA ILE A 124 -13.27 -7.69 -7.39
C ILE A 124 -11.94 -7.01 -7.74
N GLU A 125 -11.97 -5.81 -8.34
CA GLU A 125 -10.78 -5.04 -8.67
C GLU A 125 -9.98 -4.67 -7.41
N ALA A 126 -10.66 -4.28 -6.33
CA ALA A 126 -10.04 -4.04 -5.04
C ALA A 126 -9.38 -5.32 -4.49
N LEU A 127 -10.09 -6.46 -4.52
CA LEU A 127 -9.58 -7.74 -4.04
C LEU A 127 -8.31 -8.16 -4.80
N ILE A 128 -8.31 -8.06 -6.13
CA ILE A 128 -7.13 -8.35 -6.97
C ILE A 128 -5.95 -7.46 -6.56
N THR A 129 -6.20 -6.17 -6.35
CA THR A 129 -5.15 -5.22 -5.96
C THR A 129 -4.54 -5.57 -4.61
N ILE A 130 -5.36 -5.95 -3.62
CA ILE A 130 -4.87 -6.37 -2.31
C ILE A 130 -4.12 -7.71 -2.39
N ILE A 131 -4.58 -8.67 -3.20
CA ILE A 131 -3.85 -9.93 -3.42
C ILE A 131 -2.45 -9.65 -3.99
N ILE A 132 -2.35 -8.78 -4.99
CA ILE A 132 -1.06 -8.41 -5.59
C ILE A 132 -0.17 -7.74 -4.54
N ALA A 133 -0.69 -6.78 -3.77
CA ALA A 133 0.06 -6.10 -2.72
C ALA A 133 0.57 -7.09 -1.65
N PHE A 134 -0.28 -8.03 -1.22
CA PHE A 134 0.09 -9.07 -0.27
C PHE A 134 1.21 -9.98 -0.80
N LEU A 135 1.13 -10.41 -2.06
CA LEU A 135 2.16 -11.24 -2.68
C LEU A 135 3.48 -10.48 -2.87
N VAL A 136 3.43 -9.19 -3.21
CA VAL A 136 4.62 -8.34 -3.30
C VAL A 136 5.30 -8.23 -1.94
N ASP A 137 4.54 -7.99 -0.87
CA ASP A 137 5.08 -7.87 0.49
C ASP A 137 5.69 -9.19 0.99
N LEU A 138 5.04 -10.33 0.71
CA LEU A 138 5.63 -11.65 0.94
C LEU A 138 6.95 -11.85 0.18
N GLY A 139 7.02 -11.38 -1.08
CA GLY A 139 8.24 -11.38 -1.88
C GLY A 139 9.35 -10.53 -1.25
N ILE A 140 9.00 -9.36 -0.71
CA ILE A 140 9.94 -8.47 0.00
C ILE A 140 10.49 -9.18 1.24
N ILE A 141 9.63 -9.75 2.09
CA ILE A 141 10.05 -10.48 3.30
C ILE A 141 10.96 -11.66 2.94
N PHE A 142 10.55 -12.44 1.94
CA PHE A 142 11.33 -13.59 1.47
C PHE A 142 12.72 -13.17 0.98
N LEU A 143 12.84 -12.05 0.27
CA LEU A 143 14.13 -11.55 -0.21
C LEU A 143 14.97 -10.93 0.91
N ILE A 144 14.38 -10.12 1.79
CA ILE A 144 15.08 -9.46 2.91
C ILE A 144 15.66 -10.46 3.91
N THR A 145 15.01 -11.62 4.08
CA THR A 145 15.46 -12.68 4.99
C THR A 145 16.57 -13.56 4.38
N ARG A 146 16.90 -13.43 3.09
CA ARG A 146 17.97 -14.22 2.46
C ARG A 146 19.35 -13.79 2.94
N PRO A 147 20.25 -14.74 3.27
CA PRO A 147 21.60 -14.43 3.76
C PRO A 147 22.41 -13.60 2.75
N ASN A 148 22.36 -13.95 1.46
CA ASN A 148 23.09 -13.23 0.40
C ASN A 148 22.67 -11.75 0.26
N ILE A 149 21.41 -11.42 0.57
CA ILE A 149 20.91 -10.05 0.56
C ILE A 149 21.28 -9.34 1.87
N LYS A 150 21.14 -10.04 3.00
CA LYS A 150 21.50 -9.53 4.33
C LYS A 150 22.97 -9.09 4.40
N GLU A 151 23.88 -9.84 3.77
CA GLU A 151 25.29 -9.48 3.67
C GLU A 151 25.55 -8.13 2.99
N CYS A 152 24.65 -7.70 2.08
CA CYS A 152 24.77 -6.40 1.45
C CYS A 152 24.54 -5.25 2.44
N PHE A 153 23.83 -5.47 3.55
CA PHE A 153 23.46 -4.43 4.53
C PHE A 153 24.34 -4.40 5.78
N ILE A 154 25.17 -5.42 6.01
CA ILE A 154 26.00 -5.59 7.21
C ILE A 154 27.44 -5.07 7.00
N LYS A 155 27.81 -4.75 5.76
CA LYS A 155 29.06 -4.05 5.44
C LYS A 155 28.96 -2.57 5.75
#